data_AF-A0A2P2BRH4-F1
#
_entry.id   AF-A0A2P2BRH4-F1
#
_cell.length_a   1.000
_cell.length_b   1.000
_cell.length_c   1.000
_cell.angle_alpha   90.00
_cell.angle_beta   90.00
_cell.angle_gamma   90.00
#
_symmetry.space_group_name_H-M   'P 1'
#
loop_
_entity.id
_entity.type
_entity.pdbx_description
1 polymer ?
#
loop_
_entity_poly.entity_id
_entity_poly.type
_entity_poly.pdbx_seq_one_letter_code
_entity_poly.pdbx_strand_id
1 'polypeptide(L)'
;MNLKKLSVIFSIILIIFASSINNSYAIKTISPPPIDNEYIKSLEVIDNYMSILVKSVYIENLDKDQISKDIKFIETLINNLTIKTSKLGEKDNDVILSMQIILDYYKISIINVKKFINDKDTDALISATTSFSLGYNSSSVLRTIIGKAS
;
A
#
# COMPACT_ATOMS: atom_id res chain seq x y z
N MET A 1 -7.37 -13.49 -43.76
CA MET A 1 -7.34 -13.63 -42.28
C MET A 1 -8.68 -13.16 -41.74
N ASN A 2 -9.47 -14.05 -41.13
CA ASN A 2 -10.89 -13.81 -40.84
C ASN A 2 -11.10 -12.59 -39.91
N LEU A 3 -11.98 -11.66 -40.29
CA LEU A 3 -12.42 -10.50 -39.48
C LEU A 3 -12.82 -10.90 -38.04
N LYS A 4 -13.35 -12.11 -37.87
CA LYS A 4 -13.65 -12.71 -36.56
C LYS A 4 -12.41 -12.85 -35.67
N LYS A 5 -11.28 -13.29 -36.23
CA LYS A 5 -10.01 -13.42 -35.47
C LYS A 5 -9.45 -12.06 -35.10
N LEU A 6 -9.57 -11.07 -35.99
CA LEU A 6 -9.14 -9.69 -35.72
C LEU A 6 -9.98 -9.03 -34.62
N SER A 7 -11.30 -9.25 -34.63
CA SER A 7 -12.21 -8.75 -33.59
C SER A 7 -11.88 -9.33 -32.21
N VAL A 8 -11.57 -10.63 -32.11
CA VAL A 8 -11.19 -11.25 -30.83
C VAL A 8 -9.88 -10.67 -30.30
N ILE A 9 -8.87 -10.50 -31.15
CA ILE A 9 -7.59 -9.88 -30.76
C ILE A 9 -7.82 -8.44 -30.28
N PHE A 10 -8.65 -7.69 -31.00
CA PHE A 10 -8.95 -6.30 -30.64
C PHE A 10 -9.69 -6.20 -29.30
N SER A 11 -10.64 -7.10 -29.02
CA SER A 11 -11.33 -7.17 -27.73
C SER A 11 -10.39 -7.50 -26.58
N ILE A 12 -9.45 -8.43 -26.77
CA ILE A 12 -8.44 -8.78 -25.76
C ILE A 12 -7.56 -7.56 -25.44
N ILE A 13 -7.10 -6.83 -26.47
CA ILE A 13 -6.30 -5.62 -26.30
C ILE A 13 -7.09 -4.53 -25.56
N LEU A 14 -8.37 -4.34 -25.89
CA LEU A 14 -9.26 -3.39 -25.21
C LEU A 14 -9.46 -3.73 -23.74
N ILE A 15 -9.62 -5.00 -23.40
CA ILE A 15 -9.77 -5.45 -22.01
C ILE A 15 -8.47 -5.17 -21.23
N ILE A 16 -7.30 -5.48 -21.80
CA ILE A 16 -6.00 -5.18 -21.18
C ILE A 16 -5.82 -3.67 -20.98
N PHE A 17 -6.22 -2.86 -21.96
CA PHE A 17 -6.11 -1.39 -21.91
C PHE A 17 -7.08 -0.75 -20.90
N ALA A 18 -8.32 -1.25 -20.81
CA ALA A 18 -9.28 -0.79 -19.80
C ALA A 18 -8.82 -1.17 -18.37
N SER A 19 -8.20 -2.33 -18.22
CA SER A 19 -7.65 -2.80 -16.94
C SER A 19 -6.45 -1.96 -16.49
N SER A 20 -5.61 -1.50 -17.42
CA SER A 20 -4.45 -0.65 -17.09
C SER A 20 -4.85 0.79 -16.70
N ILE A 21 -5.95 1.31 -17.24
CA ILE A 21 -6.49 2.62 -16.86
C ILE A 21 -6.95 2.61 -15.40
N ASN A 22 -7.65 1.56 -14.95
CA ASN A 22 -8.04 1.43 -13.53
C ASN A 22 -6.82 1.37 -12.59
N ASN A 23 -5.72 0.72 -13.01
CA ASN A 23 -4.48 0.73 -12.23
C ASN A 23 -3.79 2.10 -12.21
N SER A 24 -3.92 2.91 -13.26
CA SER A 24 -3.35 4.26 -13.28
C SER A 24 -4.08 5.22 -12.33
N TYR A 25 -5.39 5.04 -12.11
CA TYR A 25 -6.14 5.76 -11.07
C TYR A 25 -5.76 5.32 -9.66
N ALA A 26 -5.42 4.05 -9.45
CA ALA A 26 -4.90 3.56 -8.16
C ALA A 26 -3.50 4.10 -7.82
N ILE A 27 -2.75 4.61 -8.81
CA ILE A 27 -1.38 5.12 -8.66
C ILE A 27 -1.33 6.67 -8.66
N LYS A 28 -2.42 7.37 -8.99
CA LYS A 28 -2.53 8.83 -8.78
C LYS A 28 -2.78 9.13 -7.30
N THR A 29 -1.72 9.03 -6.52
CA THR A 29 -1.67 9.45 -5.12
C THR A 29 -1.70 10.98 -5.05
N ILE A 30 -2.89 11.57 -4.98
CA ILE A 30 -3.03 12.98 -4.58
C ILE A 30 -2.63 13.03 -3.11
N SER A 31 -1.52 13.68 -2.77
CA SER A 31 -1.13 13.88 -1.37
C SER A 31 -2.28 14.56 -0.63
N PRO A 32 -2.79 13.98 0.46
CA PRO A 32 -3.89 14.60 1.20
C PRO A 32 -3.42 15.91 1.84
N PRO A 33 -4.33 16.85 2.14
CA PRO A 33 -3.96 18.13 2.74
C PRO A 33 -3.22 17.94 4.07
N PRO A 34 -2.25 18.81 4.39
CA PRO A 34 -1.48 18.71 5.62
C PRO A 34 -2.37 19.00 6.83
N ILE A 35 -2.45 18.03 7.74
CA ILE A 35 -3.02 18.20 9.07
C ILE A 35 -1.84 18.13 10.05
N ASP A 36 -1.68 19.14 10.91
CA ASP A 36 -0.59 19.16 11.87
C ASP A 36 -0.88 18.22 13.05
N ASN A 37 -0.65 16.93 12.83
CA ASN A 37 -0.81 15.88 13.82
C ASN A 37 0.34 14.87 13.66
N GLU A 38 0.99 14.52 14.77
CA GLU A 38 2.19 13.67 14.74
C GLU A 38 1.91 12.24 14.27
N TYR A 39 0.69 11.72 14.51
CA TYR A 39 0.27 10.41 14.02
C TYR A 39 0.10 10.41 12.50
N ILE A 40 -0.48 11.49 11.95
CA ILE A 40 -0.61 11.68 10.50
C ILE A 40 0.77 11.77 9.85
N LYS A 41 1.67 12.59 10.41
CA LYS A 41 3.05 12.72 9.91
C LYS A 41 3.80 11.38 9.94
N SER A 42 3.67 10.63 11.02
CA SER A 42 4.29 9.30 11.15
C SER A 42 3.73 8.33 10.12
N LEU A 43 2.41 8.38 9.89
CA LEU A 43 1.76 7.55 8.89
C LEU A 43 2.18 7.93 7.46
N GLU A 44 2.31 9.21 7.14
CA GLU A 44 2.79 9.68 5.83
C GLU A 44 4.18 9.12 5.48
N VAL A 45 5.05 9.05 6.48
CA VAL A 45 6.37 8.44 6.30
C VAL A 45 6.21 6.97 5.90
N ILE A 46 5.36 6.21 6.61
CA ILE A 46 5.09 4.81 6.29
C ILE A 46 4.48 4.67 4.89
N ASP A 47 3.48 5.49 4.54
CA ASP A 47 2.81 5.49 3.23
C ASP A 47 3.84 5.65 2.10
N ASN A 48 4.76 6.60 2.25
CA ASN A 48 5.80 6.88 1.27
C ASN A 48 6.78 5.72 1.13
N TYR A 49 7.28 5.17 2.23
CA TYR A 49 8.21 4.04 2.17
C TYR A 49 7.54 2.76 1.66
N MET A 50 6.27 2.52 1.98
CA MET A 50 5.49 1.42 1.41
C MET A 50 5.30 1.60 -0.11
N SER A 51 5.01 2.81 -0.58
CA SER A 51 4.90 3.10 -2.02
C SER A 51 6.21 2.81 -2.75
N ILE A 52 7.34 3.22 -2.16
CA ILE A 52 8.66 2.94 -2.70
C ILE A 52 8.92 1.44 -2.73
N LEU A 53 8.69 0.73 -1.61
CA LEU A 53 8.89 -0.72 -1.52
C LEU A 53 8.11 -1.46 -2.61
N VAL A 54 6.80 -1.19 -2.72
CA VAL A 54 5.94 -1.85 -3.72
C VAL A 54 6.39 -1.53 -5.13
N LYS A 55 6.84 -0.30 -5.43
CA LYS A 55 7.40 0.03 -6.76
C LYS A 55 8.71 -0.71 -7.03
N SER A 56 9.59 -0.78 -6.04
CA SER A 56 10.91 -1.40 -6.18
C SER A 56 10.82 -2.90 -6.47
N VAL A 57 9.78 -3.60 -6.00
CA VAL A 57 9.59 -5.03 -6.32
C VAL A 57 9.22 -5.33 -7.77
N TYR A 58 8.80 -4.34 -8.55
CA TYR A 58 8.51 -4.50 -9.98
C TYR A 58 9.75 -4.39 -10.90
N ILE A 59 10.92 -4.06 -10.36
CA ILE A 59 12.14 -3.85 -11.15
C ILE A 59 12.76 -5.20 -11.54
N GLU A 60 13.10 -5.39 -12.82
CA GLU A 60 13.64 -6.66 -13.38
C GLU A 60 14.95 -7.13 -12.72
N ASN A 61 15.72 -6.21 -12.10
CA ASN A 61 16.95 -6.50 -11.35
C ASN A 61 16.79 -6.17 -9.85
N LEU A 62 15.88 -6.88 -9.19
CA LEU A 62 15.62 -6.72 -7.77
C LEU A 62 16.85 -7.01 -6.90
N ASP A 63 17.35 -6.00 -6.18
CA ASP A 63 18.30 -6.18 -5.09
C ASP A 63 17.59 -6.70 -3.83
N LYS A 64 17.67 -8.02 -3.60
CA LYS A 64 17.01 -8.67 -2.46
C LYS A 64 17.53 -8.17 -1.11
N ASP A 65 18.80 -7.80 -1.00
CA ASP A 65 19.39 -7.36 0.26
C ASP A 65 18.91 -5.94 0.61
N GLN A 66 18.84 -5.06 -0.38
CA GLN A 66 18.28 -3.72 -0.19
C GLN A 66 16.80 -3.80 0.18
N ILE A 67 16.01 -4.61 -0.52
CA ILE A 67 14.58 -4.76 -0.22
C ILE A 67 14.36 -5.34 1.19
N SER A 68 15.20 -6.29 1.62
CA SER A 68 15.16 -6.83 2.98
C SER A 68 15.43 -5.75 4.04
N LYS A 69 16.36 -4.83 3.77
CA LYS A 69 16.61 -3.67 4.65
C LYS A 69 15.42 -2.70 4.67
N ASP A 70 14.87 -2.38 3.51
CA ASP A 70 13.72 -1.48 3.38
C ASP A 70 12.50 -2.03 4.13
N ILE A 71 12.24 -3.33 4.00
CA ILE A 71 11.19 -4.04 4.74
C ILE A 71 11.38 -3.91 6.25
N LYS A 72 12.59 -4.21 6.76
CA LYS A 72 12.86 -4.12 8.21
C LYS A 72 12.68 -2.69 8.72
N PHE A 73 13.11 -1.71 7.93
CA PHE A 73 12.93 -0.30 8.26
C PHE A 73 11.44 0.05 8.35
N ILE A 74 10.62 -0.36 7.39
CA ILE A 74 9.17 -0.12 7.42
C ILE A 74 8.50 -0.86 8.58
N GLU A 75 8.85 -2.12 8.83
CA GLU A 75 8.33 -2.88 9.98
C GLU A 75 8.64 -2.16 11.32
N THR A 76 9.83 -1.54 11.42
CA THR A 76 10.20 -0.71 12.57
C THR A 76 9.29 0.51 12.71
N LEU A 77 9.04 1.23 11.62
CA LEU A 77 8.13 2.38 11.62
C LEU A 77 6.70 1.98 12.01
N ILE A 78 6.18 0.88 11.44
CA ILE A 78 4.85 0.33 11.73
C ILE A 78 4.75 -0.05 13.21
N ASN A 79 5.75 -0.75 13.75
CA ASN A 79 5.75 -1.16 15.15
C ASN A 79 5.79 0.05 16.10
N ASN A 80 6.63 1.03 15.79
CA ASN A 80 6.70 2.27 16.57
C ASN A 80 5.35 3.00 16.58
N LEU A 81 4.72 3.16 15.41
CA LEU A 81 3.41 3.81 15.33
C LEU A 81 2.32 2.98 16.02
N THR A 82 2.33 1.66 15.88
CA THR A 82 1.40 0.75 16.60
C THR A 82 1.49 0.94 18.11
N ILE A 83 2.70 0.93 18.68
CA ILE A 83 2.94 1.13 20.12
C ILE A 83 2.51 2.53 20.56
N LYS A 84 2.75 3.54 19.71
CA LYS A 84 2.38 4.92 20.04
C LYS A 84 0.85 5.10 20.04
N THR A 85 0.17 4.53 19.06
CA THR A 85 -1.29 4.56 18.96
C THR A 85 -1.93 3.75 20.08
N SER A 86 -1.37 2.62 20.49
CA SER A 86 -1.94 1.80 21.58
C SER A 86 -1.90 2.47 22.95
N LYS A 87 -1.19 3.60 23.09
CA LYS A 87 -1.12 4.42 24.32
C LYS A 87 -2.16 5.54 24.36
N LEU A 88 -2.92 5.73 23.28
CA LEU A 88 -4.03 6.68 23.26
C LEU A 88 -5.13 6.24 24.24
N GLY A 89 -5.89 7.21 24.75
CA GLY A 89 -6.97 6.95 25.70
C GLY A 89 -8.22 6.39 25.03
N GLU A 90 -9.18 5.92 25.83
CA GLU A 90 -10.46 5.37 25.33
C GLU A 90 -11.26 6.38 24.48
N LYS A 91 -11.08 7.69 24.73
CA LYS A 91 -11.69 8.78 23.94
C LYS A 91 -11.26 8.78 22.47
N ASP A 92 -10.10 8.20 22.15
CA ASP A 92 -9.52 8.14 20.80
C ASP A 92 -9.64 6.72 20.21
N ASN A 93 -10.59 5.90 20.68
CA ASN A 93 -10.72 4.52 20.21
C ASN A 93 -10.97 4.41 18.69
N ASP A 94 -11.66 5.39 18.10
CA ASP A 94 -11.84 5.49 16.65
C ASP A 94 -10.51 5.72 15.91
N VAL A 95 -9.62 6.55 16.48
CA VAL A 95 -8.23 6.72 16.01
C VAL A 95 -7.46 5.42 16.11
N ILE A 96 -7.54 4.74 17.26
CA ILE A 96 -6.82 3.48 17.51
C ILE A 96 -7.20 2.44 16.47
N LEU A 97 -8.50 2.21 16.28
CA LEU A 97 -9.02 1.24 15.31
C LEU A 97 -8.67 1.63 13.87
N SER A 98 -8.80 2.92 13.53
CA SER A 98 -8.42 3.41 12.20
C SER A 98 -6.95 3.12 11.90
N MET A 99 -6.07 3.37 12.87
CA MET A 99 -4.65 3.17 12.70
C MET A 99 -4.26 1.69 12.65
N GLN A 100 -4.89 0.84 13.47
CA GLN A 100 -4.71 -0.61 13.39
C GLN A 100 -5.05 -1.15 12.00
N ILE A 101 -6.20 -0.78 11.44
CA ILE A 101 -6.64 -1.23 10.11
C ILE A 101 -5.61 -0.86 9.04
N ILE A 102 -5.15 0.40 9.03
CA ILE A 102 -4.18 0.87 8.03
C ILE A 102 -2.85 0.11 8.17
N LEU A 103 -2.33 0.01 9.40
CA LEU A 103 -1.06 -0.64 9.65
C LEU A 103 -1.10 -2.14 9.36
N ASP A 104 -2.23 -2.80 9.60
CA ASP A 104 -2.41 -4.22 9.29
C ASP A 104 -2.47 -4.47 7.78
N TYR A 105 -3.09 -3.59 7.00
CA TYR A 105 -2.98 -3.67 5.53
C TYR A 105 -1.53 -3.57 5.05
N TYR A 106 -0.73 -2.70 5.65
CA TYR A 106 0.70 -2.61 5.32
C TYR A 106 1.50 -3.84 5.75
N LYS A 107 1.22 -4.42 6.92
CA LYS A 107 1.82 -5.70 7.33
C LYS A 107 1.48 -6.82 6.34
N ILE A 108 0.21 -6.93 5.92
CA ILE A 108 -0.23 -7.92 4.94
C ILE A 108 0.48 -7.70 3.60
N SER A 109 0.62 -6.45 3.18
CA SER A 109 1.38 -6.10 1.97
C SER A 109 2.84 -6.58 2.06
N ILE A 110 3.52 -6.29 3.18
CA ILE A 110 4.90 -6.72 3.43
C ILE A 110 5.04 -8.25 3.43
N ILE A 111 4.10 -8.98 4.06
CA ILE A 111 4.10 -10.45 4.07
C ILE A 111 4.07 -11.00 2.64
N ASN A 112 3.19 -10.43 1.80
CA ASN A 112 3.05 -10.85 0.41
C ASN A 112 4.24 -10.42 -0.45
N VAL A 113 4.85 -9.26 -0.19
CA VAL A 113 6.12 -8.86 -0.79
C VAL A 113 7.22 -9.89 -0.48
N LYS A 114 7.38 -10.28 0.79
CA LYS A 114 8.36 -11.30 1.21
C LYS A 114 8.12 -12.62 0.46
N LYS A 115 6.87 -13.06 0.36
CA LYS A 115 6.48 -14.27 -0.37
C LYS A 115 6.85 -14.19 -1.86
N PHE A 116 6.54 -13.09 -2.54
CA PHE A 116 6.94 -12.89 -3.94
C PHE A 116 8.47 -12.92 -4.13
N ILE A 117 9.24 -12.29 -3.24
CA ILE A 117 10.70 -12.23 -3.36
C ILE A 117 11.34 -13.63 -3.24
N ASN A 118 10.79 -14.45 -2.36
CA ASN A 118 11.28 -15.80 -2.09
C ASN A 118 10.83 -16.79 -3.16
N ASP A 119 9.55 -16.77 -3.50
CA ASP A 119 8.90 -17.85 -4.26
C ASP A 119 8.61 -17.46 -5.71
N LYS A 120 8.81 -16.18 -6.07
CA LYS A 120 8.40 -15.58 -7.36
C LYS A 120 6.90 -15.76 -7.66
N ASP A 121 6.11 -15.89 -6.60
CA ASP A 121 4.65 -16.01 -6.65
C ASP A 121 4.00 -14.69 -7.10
N THR A 122 3.54 -14.64 -8.35
CA THR A 122 2.90 -13.47 -8.92
C THR A 122 1.56 -13.12 -8.25
N ASP A 123 0.85 -14.11 -7.70
CA ASP A 123 -0.39 -13.86 -6.96
C ASP A 123 -0.09 -13.17 -5.63
N ALA A 124 1.04 -13.50 -5.01
CA ALA A 124 1.55 -12.76 -3.86
C ALA A 124 1.89 -11.31 -4.23
N LEU A 125 2.49 -11.04 -5.40
CA LEU A 125 2.74 -9.67 -5.84
C LEU A 125 1.45 -8.87 -6.05
N ILE A 126 0.42 -9.48 -6.64
CA ILE A 126 -0.91 -8.87 -6.82
C ILE A 126 -1.53 -8.59 -5.45
N SER A 127 -1.46 -9.55 -4.53
CA SER A 127 -1.98 -9.42 -3.17
C SER A 127 -1.26 -8.32 -2.40
N ALA A 128 0.06 -8.24 -2.49
CA ALA A 128 0.87 -7.20 -1.89
C ALA A 128 0.43 -5.80 -2.32
N THR A 129 0.23 -5.63 -3.63
CA THR A 129 -0.18 -4.35 -4.23
C THR A 129 -1.61 -3.99 -3.86
N THR A 130 -2.49 -4.97 -3.82
CA THR A 130 -3.88 -4.79 -3.39
C THR A 130 -3.94 -4.34 -1.94
N SER A 131 -3.24 -5.03 -1.03
CA SER A 131 -3.18 -4.65 0.38
C SER A 131 -2.52 -3.28 0.60
N PHE A 132 -1.47 -2.95 -0.15
CA PHE A 132 -0.89 -1.61 -0.12
C PHE A 132 -1.91 -0.55 -0.55
N SER A 133 -2.63 -0.76 -1.65
CA SER A 133 -3.64 0.18 -2.14
C SER A 133 -4.77 0.37 -1.12
N LEU A 134 -5.22 -0.72 -0.47
CA LEU A 134 -6.21 -0.64 0.62
C LEU A 134 -5.69 0.15 1.81
N GLY A 135 -4.44 -0.08 2.23
CA GLY A 135 -3.79 0.67 3.31
C GLY A 135 -3.66 2.16 2.98
N TYR A 136 -3.18 2.48 1.77
CA TYR A 136 -2.99 3.85 1.31
C TYR A 136 -4.31 4.62 1.18
N ASN A 137 -5.33 4.00 0.58
CA ASN A 137 -6.66 4.60 0.48
C ASN A 137 -7.28 4.80 1.86
N SER A 138 -7.13 3.82 2.76
CA SER A 138 -7.60 3.94 4.15
C SER A 138 -6.87 5.06 4.90
N SER A 139 -5.55 5.19 4.72
CA SER A 139 -4.76 6.31 5.25
C SER A 139 -5.34 7.65 4.80
N SER A 140 -5.65 7.80 3.51
CA SER A 140 -6.24 9.02 2.97
C SER A 140 -7.63 9.30 3.53
N VAL A 141 -8.51 8.30 3.61
CA VAL A 141 -9.91 8.46 4.02
C VAL A 141 -10.02 8.70 5.53
N LEU A 142 -9.29 7.94 6.33
CA LEU A 142 -9.35 7.99 7.79
C LEU A 142 -8.49 9.10 8.39
N ARG A 143 -7.73 9.84 7.57
CA ARG A 143 -6.87 10.94 8.01
C ARG A 143 -7.61 11.95 8.89
N THR A 144 -8.86 12.29 8.56
CA THR A 144 -9.66 13.23 9.36
C THR A 144 -10.04 12.68 10.73
N ILE A 145 -10.19 11.36 10.87
CA ILE A 145 -10.41 10.70 12.16
C ILE A 145 -9.11 10.72 12.96
N ILE A 146 -8.02 10.28 12.34
CA ILE A 146 -6.68 10.23 12.96
C ILE A 146 -6.23 11.61 13.44
N GLY A 147 -6.56 12.67 12.70
CA GLY A 147 -6.21 14.05 13.06
C GLY A 147 -6.82 14.54 14.37
N LYS A 148 -7.83 13.84 14.91
CA LYS A 148 -8.46 14.15 16.20
C LYS A 148 -7.68 13.64 17.42
N ALA A 149 -6.68 12.79 17.21
CA ALA A 149 -5.90 12.18 18.28
C ALA A 149 -5.35 13.25 19.23
N SER A 150 -5.54 13.06 20.54
CA SER A 150 -5.26 14.08 21.57
C SER A 150 -4.57 13.56 22.82
#